data_AF-A0A246TDL4-F1
#
_entry.id   AF-A0A246TDL4-F1
#
_cell.length_a   1.000
_cell.length_b   1.000
_cell.length_c   1.000
_cell.angle_alpha   90.00
_cell.angle_beta   90.00
_cell.angle_gamma   90.00
#
_symmetry.space_group_name_H-M   'P 1'
#
loop_
_entity.id
_entity.type
_entity.pdbx_description
1 polymer ?
#
loop_
_entity_poly.entity_id
_entity_poly.type
_entity_poly.pdbx_seq_one_letter_code
_entity_poly.pdbx_strand_id
1 'polypeptide(L)'
;MFNLSSDSKYILDAISRSQAIIEFDLKGNILTANENFCRALGYSLNEILGKHHSMFCDTAYTATQDYREFWARLGRGEYDAGAYKRFAKGNREIWIQASYNPVFKGGKPFKVVKFAADITAAKRQAVEDAGKLAAISRSQAVIEFTPAGEILTANESFCDAMGYSLTEITGKHHSIFCDPAYARTEDYANFWKRLARGEFIANEFVRFGKGGRQIWIQAAYNPILDADGKVYKVVKFATDVTERMSAISLLGTALRDLSEGNLTRTVDTAFVPSMEQLRHDFNTAIGDLAQTMKTIGENASAIAAGSREIGASADTFSKRTEQQAASIEETAAALEEITTTVNDSSRRADEAGRLVAKTKQGAEQSGVVVRNAVAAMGQIEQSSREINNIIGVIDDIAFQTNLLALNAGVEAARAGEAGKGFAVVAQEVRELAQRSAKAAKEIKALINTSSELVRNGVGLVGQTGQALEEIVAQVGDIDGNVEAIVRASKEQAVGLKEINQAVNTMDQATQQNAAMVEESTAASHSLAREAETLRVLLAKFRLPGQVQAVSRPEARQTGSPALHLVARVAKAHGAAAANTQSWEEF
;
A
#
# COMPACT_ATOMS: atom_id res chain seq x y z
N MET A 1 126.03 9.24 -14.80
CA MET A 1 125.08 10.26 -14.33
C MET A 1 123.69 9.80 -14.67
N PHE A 2 122.90 9.36 -13.68
CA PHE A 2 121.55 8.82 -13.87
C PHE A 2 120.53 9.95 -13.99
N ASN A 3 119.69 9.86 -15.03
CA ASN A 3 118.70 10.84 -15.43
C ASN A 3 117.40 10.68 -14.60
N LEU A 4 117.44 11.05 -13.31
CA LEU A 4 116.29 10.98 -12.38
C LEU A 4 115.23 12.09 -12.58
N SER A 5 115.41 12.98 -13.57
CA SER A 5 114.53 14.14 -13.78
C SER A 5 113.35 13.88 -14.73
N SER A 6 113.32 12.81 -15.53
CA SER A 6 112.29 12.65 -16.57
C SER A 6 111.00 11.99 -16.05
N ASP A 7 111.09 10.99 -15.18
CA ASP A 7 109.93 10.16 -14.78
C ASP A 7 108.91 10.93 -13.92
N SER A 8 109.39 11.72 -12.94
CA SER A 8 108.53 12.55 -12.08
C SER A 8 107.68 13.56 -12.87
N LYS A 9 108.21 14.06 -14.01
CA LYS A 9 107.46 14.98 -14.88
C LYS A 9 106.34 14.25 -15.62
N TYR A 10 106.60 13.05 -16.14
CA TYR A 10 105.57 12.26 -16.82
C TYR A 10 104.45 11.81 -15.87
N ILE A 11 104.78 11.45 -14.62
CA ILE A 11 103.79 11.11 -13.59
C ILE A 11 102.95 12.35 -13.23
N LEU A 12 103.59 13.50 -13.02
CA LEU A 12 102.87 14.75 -12.72
C LEU A 12 101.96 15.17 -13.87
N ASP A 13 102.41 15.03 -15.12
CA ASP A 13 101.60 15.29 -16.31
C ASP A 13 100.40 14.31 -16.39
N ALA A 14 100.58 13.03 -16.05
CA ALA A 14 99.50 12.05 -16.01
C ALA A 14 98.45 12.37 -14.94
N ILE A 15 98.88 12.75 -13.73
CA ILE A 15 97.98 13.20 -12.66
C ILE A 15 97.28 14.51 -13.08
N SER A 16 98.02 15.45 -13.67
CA SER A 16 97.49 16.75 -14.12
C SER A 16 96.38 16.61 -15.16
N ARG A 17 96.38 15.55 -15.97
CA ARG A 17 95.28 15.26 -16.92
C ARG A 17 93.95 14.94 -16.24
N SER A 18 93.97 14.38 -15.03
CA SER A 18 92.77 13.84 -14.37
C SER A 18 92.38 14.56 -13.07
N GLN A 19 93.31 15.28 -12.45
CA GLN A 19 93.12 15.97 -11.18
C GLN A 19 93.26 17.49 -11.33
N ALA A 20 92.54 18.25 -10.51
CA ALA A 20 92.79 19.66 -10.33
C ALA A 20 94.04 19.85 -9.44
N ILE A 21 95.04 20.56 -9.94
CA ILE A 21 96.32 20.80 -9.26
C ILE A 21 96.54 22.31 -9.10
N ILE A 22 96.90 22.74 -7.90
CA ILE A 22 97.33 24.11 -7.62
C ILE A 22 98.50 24.10 -6.64
N GLU A 23 99.45 25.00 -6.85
CA GLU A 23 100.61 25.19 -6.00
C GLU A 23 100.54 26.52 -5.28
N PHE A 24 100.96 26.53 -4.02
CA PHE A 24 101.06 27.72 -3.18
C PHE A 24 102.45 27.85 -2.57
N ASP A 25 102.86 29.08 -2.26
CA ASP A 25 103.95 29.28 -1.31
C ASP A 25 103.51 28.89 0.11
N LEU A 26 104.44 28.85 1.07
CA LEU A 26 104.11 28.51 2.46
C LEU A 26 103.22 29.54 3.17
N LYS A 27 103.02 30.72 2.56
CA LYS A 27 102.12 31.76 3.05
C LYS A 27 100.73 31.67 2.43
N GLY A 28 100.48 30.71 1.53
CA GLY A 28 99.19 30.50 0.87
C GLY A 28 98.96 31.32 -0.40
N ASN A 29 99.98 31.97 -0.95
CA ASN A 29 99.88 32.67 -2.23
C ASN A 29 100.06 31.70 -3.41
N ILE A 30 99.24 31.85 -4.44
CA ILE A 30 99.16 30.94 -5.58
C ILE A 30 100.38 31.13 -6.50
N LEU A 31 101.14 30.04 -6.69
CA LEU A 31 102.32 30.00 -7.56
C LEU A 31 101.98 29.56 -8.98
N THR A 32 101.11 28.56 -9.12
CA THR A 32 100.62 28.08 -10.42
C THR A 32 99.41 27.17 -10.21
N ALA A 33 98.60 26.93 -11.24
CA ALA A 33 97.52 25.96 -11.24
C ALA A 33 97.36 25.34 -12.63
N ASN A 34 96.90 24.10 -12.69
CA ASN A 34 96.63 23.45 -13.97
C ASN A 34 95.23 23.81 -14.51
N GLU A 35 94.99 23.45 -15.77
CA GLU A 35 93.72 23.77 -16.44
C GLU A 35 92.50 23.15 -15.75
N ASN A 36 92.64 21.95 -15.18
CA ASN A 36 91.55 21.29 -14.45
C ASN A 36 91.12 22.08 -13.21
N PHE A 37 92.07 22.65 -12.46
CA PHE A 37 91.77 23.52 -11.32
C PHE A 37 91.08 24.81 -11.75
N CYS A 38 91.65 25.47 -12.77
CA CYS A 38 91.09 26.67 -13.37
C CYS A 38 89.65 26.44 -13.87
N ARG A 39 89.40 25.34 -14.57
CA ARG A 39 88.09 24.96 -15.08
C ARG A 39 87.08 24.69 -13.97
N ALA A 40 87.46 23.91 -12.95
CA ALA A 40 86.57 23.59 -11.83
C ALA A 40 86.11 24.86 -11.08
N LEU A 41 87.03 25.79 -10.82
CA LEU A 41 86.73 27.04 -10.11
C LEU A 41 86.30 28.19 -11.03
N GLY A 42 86.33 28.02 -12.35
CA GLY A 42 85.91 29.04 -13.32
C GLY A 42 86.81 30.26 -13.40
N TYR A 43 88.08 30.14 -13.00
CA TYR A 43 89.08 31.21 -13.11
C TYR A 43 90.16 30.82 -14.12
N SER A 44 90.69 31.79 -14.87
CA SER A 44 91.95 31.62 -15.59
C SER A 44 93.14 31.70 -14.63
N LEU A 45 94.29 31.10 -15.01
CA LEU A 45 95.49 31.13 -14.18
C LEU A 45 95.93 32.57 -13.86
N ASN A 46 95.85 33.47 -14.84
CA ASN A 46 96.24 34.87 -14.69
C ASN A 46 95.37 35.63 -13.66
N GLU A 47 94.11 35.24 -13.46
CA GLU A 47 93.22 35.87 -12.48
C GLU A 47 93.56 35.49 -11.03
N ILE A 48 94.18 34.34 -10.83
CA ILE A 48 94.46 33.77 -9.50
C ILE A 48 95.94 33.82 -9.14
N LEU A 49 96.84 34.00 -10.10
CA LEU A 49 98.28 34.04 -9.85
C LEU A 49 98.65 35.12 -8.83
N GLY A 50 99.42 34.74 -7.81
CA GLY A 50 99.82 35.63 -6.71
C GLY A 50 98.72 36.02 -5.73
N LYS A 51 97.45 35.63 -5.96
CA LYS A 51 96.38 35.80 -4.97
C LYS A 51 96.51 34.76 -3.86
N HIS A 52 95.89 35.03 -2.71
CA HIS A 52 95.92 34.13 -1.58
C HIS A 52 94.79 33.10 -1.65
N HIS A 53 95.03 31.87 -1.21
CA HIS A 53 94.08 30.75 -1.16
C HIS A 53 92.71 31.10 -0.53
N SER A 54 92.68 32.08 0.37
CA SER A 54 91.46 32.55 1.03
C SER A 54 90.38 32.99 0.03
N MET A 55 90.75 33.39 -1.19
CA MET A 55 89.79 33.76 -2.24
C MET A 55 88.83 32.63 -2.62
N PHE A 56 89.20 31.36 -2.36
CA PHE A 56 88.35 30.20 -2.65
C PHE A 56 87.56 29.73 -1.41
N CYS A 57 87.68 30.40 -0.28
CA CYS A 57 87.13 29.97 1.00
C CYS A 57 85.99 30.88 1.45
N ASP A 58 85.16 30.38 2.36
CA ASP A 58 84.17 31.20 3.05
C ASP A 58 84.88 32.30 3.87
N THR A 59 84.40 33.54 3.80
CA THR A 59 85.02 34.67 4.51
C THR A 59 84.99 34.46 6.03
N ALA A 60 83.90 33.89 6.57
CA ALA A 60 83.80 33.57 7.99
C ALA A 60 84.83 32.50 8.40
N TYR A 61 85.06 31.49 7.55
CA TYR A 61 86.08 30.48 7.81
C TYR A 61 87.49 31.09 7.79
N THR A 62 87.81 31.96 6.83
CA THR A 62 89.15 32.56 6.73
C THR A 62 89.52 33.47 7.91
N ALA A 63 88.53 33.97 8.65
CA ALA A 63 88.73 34.76 9.86
C ALA A 63 89.04 33.90 11.11
N THR A 64 88.89 32.57 11.03
CA THR A 64 89.06 31.68 12.18
C THR A 64 90.53 31.42 12.55
N GLN A 65 90.76 30.97 13.78
CA GLN A 65 92.06 30.43 14.19
C GLN A 65 92.42 29.16 13.42
N ASP A 66 91.42 28.32 13.10
CA ASP A 66 91.62 27.06 12.38
C ASP A 66 92.20 27.26 10.99
N TYR A 67 91.78 28.31 10.27
CA TYR A 67 92.34 28.64 8.97
C TYR A 67 93.80 29.10 9.05
N ARG A 68 94.16 29.83 10.11
CA ARG A 68 95.56 30.25 10.37
C ARG A 68 96.43 29.04 10.74
N GLU A 69 95.93 28.17 11.61
CA GLU A 69 96.64 26.95 12.01
C GLU A 69 96.78 25.97 10.84
N PHE A 70 95.80 25.89 9.94
CA PHE A 70 95.88 25.09 8.72
C PHE A 70 97.13 25.44 7.90
N TRP A 71 97.38 26.73 7.63
CA TRP A 71 98.60 27.15 6.93
C TRP A 71 99.87 26.97 7.77
N ALA A 72 99.79 27.17 9.10
CA ALA A 72 100.91 26.91 9.99
C ALA A 72 101.35 25.43 9.98
N ARG A 73 100.41 24.48 9.98
CA ARG A 73 100.66 23.03 9.84
C ARG A 73 101.35 22.71 8.53
N LEU A 74 100.82 23.20 7.41
CA LEU A 74 101.44 23.03 6.09
C LEU A 74 102.86 23.61 6.04
N GLY A 75 103.08 24.77 6.69
CA GLY A 75 104.40 25.41 6.84
C GLY A 75 105.41 24.58 7.64
N ARG A 76 104.94 23.77 8.60
CA ARG A 76 105.76 22.81 9.36
C ARG A 76 105.99 21.49 8.61
N GLY A 77 105.35 21.28 7.46
CA GLY A 77 105.50 20.08 6.64
C GLY A 77 104.41 19.02 6.84
N GLU A 78 103.39 19.30 7.64
CA GLU A 78 102.24 18.41 7.84
C GLU A 78 101.27 18.53 6.65
N TYR A 79 100.74 17.43 6.12
CA TYR A 79 99.72 17.47 5.06
C TYR A 79 98.30 17.53 5.65
N ASP A 80 97.32 18.00 4.87
CA ASP A 80 95.90 18.05 5.28
C ASP A 80 95.02 17.54 4.14
N ALA A 81 94.08 16.63 4.43
CA ALA A 81 93.21 16.04 3.42
C ALA A 81 91.78 15.83 3.92
N GLY A 82 90.80 16.05 3.04
CA GLY A 82 89.38 15.98 3.38
C GLY A 82 88.46 16.50 2.28
N ALA A 83 87.16 16.55 2.61
CA ALA A 83 86.16 17.18 1.79
C ALA A 83 85.95 18.62 2.26
N TYR A 84 86.10 19.59 1.36
CA TYR A 84 85.99 21.00 1.70
C TYR A 84 84.99 21.71 0.81
N LYS A 85 84.17 22.55 1.43
CA LYS A 85 83.38 23.55 0.73
C LYS A 85 84.29 24.71 0.33
N ARG A 86 84.21 25.09 -0.94
CA ARG A 86 84.94 26.21 -1.55
C ARG A 86 84.00 27.03 -2.43
N PHE A 87 84.47 28.18 -2.86
CA PHE A 87 83.76 29.09 -3.74
C PHE A 87 84.55 29.32 -5.02
N ALA A 88 83.92 29.00 -6.14
CA ALA A 88 84.35 29.31 -7.49
C ALA A 88 83.97 30.75 -7.87
N LYS A 89 84.42 31.21 -9.04
CA LYS A 89 84.12 32.54 -9.57
C LYS A 89 82.61 32.81 -9.55
N GLY A 90 82.24 34.02 -9.11
CA GLY A 90 80.83 34.41 -8.94
C GLY A 90 80.15 33.81 -7.70
N ASN A 91 80.92 33.44 -6.66
CA ASN A 91 80.42 32.85 -5.41
C ASN A 91 79.69 31.52 -5.58
N ARG A 92 80.02 30.76 -6.64
CA ARG A 92 79.43 29.45 -6.89
C ARG A 92 80.05 28.42 -5.95
N GLU A 93 79.22 27.81 -5.11
CA GLU A 93 79.65 26.75 -4.20
C GLU A 93 80.14 25.51 -4.97
N ILE A 94 81.29 24.99 -4.54
CA ILE A 94 81.88 23.74 -5.01
C ILE A 94 82.38 22.94 -3.80
N TRP A 95 82.08 21.65 -3.78
CA TRP A 95 82.67 20.72 -2.83
C TRP A 95 83.82 19.99 -3.51
N ILE A 96 84.97 19.99 -2.86
CA ILE A 96 86.17 19.33 -3.36
C ILE A 96 86.65 18.29 -2.36
N GLN A 97 86.99 17.09 -2.84
CA GLN A 97 87.86 16.18 -2.12
C GLN A 97 89.29 16.61 -2.42
N ALA A 98 90.03 17.10 -1.44
CA ALA A 98 91.38 17.64 -1.67
C ALA A 98 92.40 17.10 -0.67
N SER A 99 93.66 17.06 -1.10
CA SER A 99 94.84 16.90 -0.24
C SER A 99 95.81 18.04 -0.50
N TYR A 100 96.26 18.71 0.56
CA TYR A 100 97.25 19.78 0.56
C TYR A 100 98.57 19.21 1.08
N ASN A 101 99.58 19.14 0.22
CA ASN A 101 100.81 18.39 0.47
C ASN A 101 102.03 19.32 0.40
N PRO A 102 102.72 19.59 1.52
CA PRO A 102 103.98 20.33 1.51
C PRO A 102 105.06 19.61 0.70
N VAL A 103 105.77 20.35 -0.16
CA VAL A 103 106.89 19.84 -0.96
C VAL A 103 108.19 20.33 -0.34
N PHE A 104 109.15 19.42 -0.20
CA PHE A 104 110.41 19.65 0.51
C PHE A 104 111.58 19.86 -0.46
N LYS A 105 112.50 20.77 -0.12
CA LYS A 105 113.79 20.97 -0.81
C LYS A 105 114.87 21.16 0.24
N GLY A 106 115.90 20.32 0.24
CA GLY A 106 116.95 20.34 1.28
C GLY A 106 116.42 20.08 2.69
N GLY A 107 115.38 19.25 2.84
CA GLY A 107 114.78 18.88 4.13
C GLY A 107 113.80 19.90 4.73
N LYS A 108 113.58 21.05 4.08
CA LYS A 108 112.61 22.06 4.53
C LYS A 108 111.43 22.17 3.55
N PRO A 109 110.18 22.31 4.02
CA PRO A 109 109.06 22.69 3.16
C PRO A 109 109.41 23.99 2.43
N PHE A 110 109.05 24.10 1.14
CA PHE A 110 109.24 25.35 0.38
C PHE A 110 108.02 25.76 -0.45
N LYS A 111 107.08 24.84 -0.70
CA LYS A 111 105.79 25.11 -1.34
C LYS A 111 104.76 24.06 -0.92
N VAL A 112 103.49 24.27 -1.24
CA VAL A 112 102.41 23.29 -1.04
C VAL A 112 101.77 22.97 -2.39
N VAL A 113 101.60 21.69 -2.69
CA VAL A 113 100.86 21.23 -3.87
C VAL A 113 99.54 20.62 -3.41
N LYS A 114 98.43 21.11 -3.94
CA LYS A 114 97.10 20.59 -3.68
C LYS A 114 96.60 19.79 -4.87
N PHE A 115 96.13 18.57 -4.60
CA PHE A 115 95.34 17.78 -5.55
C PHE A 115 93.88 17.81 -5.12
N ALA A 116 92.97 18.00 -6.08
CA ALA A 116 91.54 18.06 -5.80
C ALA A 116 90.69 17.40 -6.89
N ALA A 117 89.61 16.78 -6.46
CA ALA A 117 88.51 16.33 -7.30
C ALA A 117 87.22 17.07 -6.92
N ASP A 118 86.46 17.52 -7.91
CA ASP A 118 85.12 18.09 -7.68
C ASP A 118 84.13 16.97 -7.33
N ILE A 119 83.57 17.04 -6.13
CA ILE A 119 82.59 16.08 -5.60
C ILE A 119 81.21 16.73 -5.42
N THR A 120 80.97 17.91 -5.99
CA THR A 120 79.74 18.69 -5.77
C THR A 120 78.49 17.92 -6.15
N ALA A 121 78.48 17.25 -7.31
CA ALA A 121 77.35 16.46 -7.76
C ALA A 121 77.04 15.30 -6.80
N ALA A 122 78.07 14.55 -6.41
CA ALA A 122 77.94 13.45 -5.46
C ALA A 122 77.47 13.93 -4.08
N LYS A 123 77.98 15.06 -3.59
CA LYS A 123 77.58 15.63 -2.30
C LYS A 123 76.14 16.12 -2.30
N ARG A 124 75.69 16.78 -3.38
CA ARG A 124 74.28 17.20 -3.54
C ARG A 124 73.35 16.00 -3.58
N GLN A 125 73.68 14.98 -4.37
CA GLN A 125 72.90 13.75 -4.43
C GLN A 125 72.76 13.10 -3.05
N ALA A 126 73.85 12.96 -2.31
CA ALA A 126 73.83 12.38 -0.97
C ALA A 126 72.96 13.18 0.02
N VAL A 127 72.99 14.52 -0.04
CA VAL A 127 72.14 15.37 0.79
C VAL A 127 70.66 15.24 0.40
N GLU A 128 70.37 15.19 -0.90
CA GLU A 128 69.01 15.00 -1.41
C GLU A 128 68.43 13.64 -1.00
N ASP A 129 69.21 12.56 -1.14
CA ASP A 129 68.79 11.21 -0.77
C ASP A 129 68.55 11.09 0.75
N ALA A 130 69.43 11.68 1.56
CA ALA A 130 69.23 11.77 3.01
C ALA A 130 67.95 12.56 3.36
N GLY A 131 67.69 13.65 2.65
CA GLY A 131 66.47 14.45 2.82
C GLY A 131 65.20 13.67 2.50
N LYS A 132 65.20 12.89 1.40
CA LYS A 132 64.07 12.03 1.00
C LYS A 132 63.80 10.94 2.04
N LEU A 133 64.83 10.25 2.52
CA LEU A 133 64.68 9.22 3.55
C LEU A 133 64.15 9.79 4.87
N ALA A 134 64.63 10.97 5.28
CA ALA A 134 64.13 11.65 6.47
C ALA A 134 62.66 12.07 6.32
N ALA A 135 62.23 12.49 5.12
CA ALA A 135 60.83 12.82 4.86
C ALA A 135 59.90 11.61 4.96
N ILE A 136 60.32 10.44 4.44
CA ILE A 136 59.59 9.18 4.56
C ILE A 136 59.53 8.71 6.03
N SER A 137 60.65 8.78 6.74
CA SER A 137 60.74 8.39 8.15
C SER A 137 59.84 9.22 9.06
N ARG A 138 59.51 10.47 8.69
CA ARG A 138 58.56 11.30 9.48
C ARG A 138 57.09 10.95 9.25
N SER A 139 56.75 10.36 8.10
CA SER A 139 55.35 10.14 7.70
C SER A 139 54.90 8.69 7.80
N GLN A 140 55.82 7.74 7.89
CA GLN A 140 55.52 6.31 7.92
C GLN A 140 56.26 5.61 9.06
N ALA A 141 55.71 4.51 9.55
CA ALA A 141 56.42 3.62 10.45
C ALA A 141 57.50 2.88 9.65
N VAL A 142 58.76 3.01 10.06
CA VAL A 142 59.93 2.42 9.40
C VAL A 142 60.67 1.53 10.38
N ILE A 143 61.01 0.31 9.94
CA ILE A 143 61.82 -0.65 10.69
C ILE A 143 62.74 -1.43 9.75
N GLU A 144 63.97 -1.64 10.19
CA GLU A 144 65.00 -2.36 9.44
C GLU A 144 65.31 -3.69 10.10
N PHE A 145 65.54 -4.71 9.27
CA PHE A 145 65.88 -6.06 9.70
C PHE A 145 67.11 -6.59 8.98
N THR A 146 67.78 -7.57 9.58
CA THR A 146 68.69 -8.47 8.86
C THR A 146 67.89 -9.32 7.86
N PRO A 147 68.54 -9.95 6.86
CA PRO A 147 67.87 -10.88 5.95
C PRO A 147 67.24 -12.09 6.66
N ALA A 148 67.68 -12.38 7.89
CA ALA A 148 67.14 -13.43 8.74
C ALA A 148 65.97 -12.97 9.63
N GLY A 149 65.60 -11.68 9.60
CA GLY A 149 64.44 -11.14 10.33
C GLY A 149 64.72 -10.59 11.72
N GLU A 150 65.99 -10.42 12.10
CA GLU A 150 66.39 -9.75 13.35
C GLU A 150 66.32 -8.23 13.19
N ILE A 151 65.81 -7.54 14.20
CA ILE A 151 65.56 -6.09 14.16
C ILE A 151 66.88 -5.34 14.36
N LEU A 152 67.21 -4.46 13.41
CA LEU A 152 68.38 -3.59 13.43
C LEU A 152 68.06 -2.24 14.08
N THR A 153 67.00 -1.59 13.60
CA THR A 153 66.55 -0.29 14.10
C THR A 153 65.11 -0.01 13.67
N ALA A 154 64.45 0.94 14.30
CA ALA A 154 63.12 1.43 13.93
C ALA A 154 63.02 2.93 14.24
N ASN A 155 62.16 3.63 13.51
CA ASN A 155 61.86 5.02 13.81
C ASN A 155 60.82 5.16 14.95
N GLU A 156 60.64 6.39 15.41
CA GLU A 156 59.68 6.74 16.47
C GLU A 156 58.25 6.36 16.08
N SER A 157 57.83 6.66 14.85
CA SER A 157 56.48 6.32 14.35
C SER A 157 56.17 4.82 14.43
N PHE A 158 57.14 3.94 14.17
CA PHE A 158 56.95 2.50 14.34
C PHE A 158 56.83 2.12 15.82
N CYS A 159 57.71 2.67 16.66
CA CYS A 159 57.74 2.44 18.10
C CYS A 159 56.40 2.83 18.74
N ASP A 160 55.88 4.02 18.41
CA ASP A 160 54.61 4.53 18.88
C ASP A 160 53.44 3.67 18.41
N ALA A 161 53.39 3.36 17.11
CA ALA A 161 52.33 2.54 16.53
C ALA A 161 52.25 1.17 17.22
N MET A 162 53.40 0.54 17.51
CA MET A 162 53.46 -0.78 18.15
C MET A 162 53.45 -0.75 19.69
N GLY A 163 53.68 0.41 20.31
CA GLY A 163 53.76 0.58 21.77
C GLY A 163 55.03 0.00 22.41
N TYR A 164 56.12 -0.14 21.66
CA TYR A 164 57.42 -0.60 22.14
C TYR A 164 58.45 0.50 22.01
N SER A 165 59.40 0.59 22.94
CA SER A 165 60.61 1.39 22.73
C SER A 165 61.61 0.67 21.84
N LEU A 166 62.49 1.44 21.17
CA LEU A 166 63.52 0.88 20.28
C LEU A 166 64.43 -0.14 20.99
N THR A 167 64.78 0.12 22.25
CA THR A 167 65.66 -0.73 23.05
C THR A 167 65.01 -2.08 23.41
N GLU A 168 63.68 -2.16 23.48
CA GLU A 168 62.96 -3.41 23.76
C GLU A 168 62.94 -4.36 22.55
N ILE A 169 63.02 -3.81 21.34
CA ILE A 169 62.84 -4.56 20.09
C ILE A 169 64.14 -4.83 19.34
N THR A 170 65.17 -4.01 19.53
CA THR A 170 66.47 -4.18 18.86
C THR A 170 67.08 -5.54 19.18
N GLY A 171 67.56 -6.26 18.16
CA GLY A 171 68.11 -7.61 18.30
C GLY A 171 67.07 -8.72 18.51
N LYS A 172 65.78 -8.39 18.64
CA LYS A 172 64.70 -9.40 18.63
C LYS A 172 64.35 -9.76 17.19
N HIS A 173 63.72 -10.91 17.01
CA HIS A 173 63.20 -11.33 15.70
C HIS A 173 61.81 -10.74 15.43
N HIS A 174 61.49 -10.41 14.17
CA HIS A 174 60.20 -9.86 13.74
C HIS A 174 58.95 -10.63 14.23
N SER A 175 59.12 -11.91 14.56
CA SER A 175 58.06 -12.79 15.08
C SER A 175 57.40 -12.25 16.35
N ILE A 176 58.06 -11.38 17.12
CA ILE A 176 57.45 -10.72 18.29
C ILE A 176 56.20 -9.90 17.95
N PHE A 177 56.07 -9.45 16.70
CA PHE A 177 54.92 -8.67 16.23
C PHE A 177 53.84 -9.53 15.55
N CYS A 178 54.01 -10.85 15.50
CA CYS A 178 53.13 -11.76 14.76
C CYS A 178 52.32 -12.64 15.70
N ASP A 179 51.23 -13.22 15.20
CA ASP A 179 50.52 -14.27 15.92
C ASP A 179 51.50 -15.45 16.19
N PRO A 180 51.62 -15.96 17.43
CA PRO A 180 52.53 -17.06 17.77
C PRO A 180 52.30 -18.35 16.96
N ALA A 181 51.06 -18.64 16.56
CA ALA A 181 50.74 -19.78 15.71
C ALA A 181 51.21 -19.54 14.27
N TYR A 182 50.97 -18.34 13.73
CA TYR A 182 51.46 -17.98 12.38
C TYR A 182 52.99 -18.01 12.29
N ALA A 183 53.69 -17.50 13.30
CA ALA A 183 55.16 -17.46 13.33
C ALA A 183 55.83 -18.85 13.28
N ARG A 184 55.08 -19.94 13.53
CA ARG A 184 55.55 -21.32 13.47
C ARG A 184 55.24 -22.02 12.14
N THR A 185 54.56 -21.34 11.21
CA THR A 185 54.16 -21.92 9.92
C THR A 185 55.30 -21.90 8.91
N GLU A 186 55.20 -22.78 7.90
CA GLU A 186 56.14 -22.77 6.78
C GLU A 186 56.02 -21.49 5.94
N ASP A 187 54.83 -20.91 5.85
CA ASP A 187 54.58 -19.65 5.15
C ASP A 187 55.39 -18.49 5.76
N TYR A 188 55.46 -18.42 7.10
CA TYR A 188 56.26 -17.42 7.79
C TYR A 188 57.77 -17.62 7.54
N ALA A 189 58.25 -18.86 7.53
CA ALA A 189 59.65 -19.15 7.20
C ALA A 189 59.96 -18.80 5.73
N ASN A 190 59.05 -19.13 4.81
CA ASN A 190 59.19 -18.82 3.40
C ASN A 190 59.12 -17.32 3.11
N PHE A 191 58.34 -16.56 3.88
CA PHE A 191 58.31 -15.10 3.81
C PHE A 191 59.72 -14.49 3.94
N TRP A 192 60.50 -14.90 4.94
CA TRP A 192 61.88 -14.40 5.12
C TRP A 192 62.85 -14.92 4.06
N LYS A 193 62.71 -16.18 3.62
CA LYS A 193 63.52 -16.72 2.50
C LYS A 193 63.33 -15.90 1.22
N ARG A 194 62.10 -15.48 0.91
CA ARG A 194 61.79 -14.66 -0.27
C ARG A 194 62.43 -13.28 -0.18
N LEU A 195 62.31 -12.61 0.98
CA LEU A 195 62.97 -11.33 1.24
C LEU A 195 64.50 -11.44 1.11
N ALA A 196 65.11 -12.51 1.62
CA ALA A 196 66.54 -12.76 1.52
C ALA A 196 67.02 -13.00 0.07
N ARG A 197 66.12 -13.38 -0.85
CA ARG A 197 66.40 -13.49 -2.30
C ARG A 197 66.15 -12.20 -3.09
N GLY A 198 65.75 -11.12 -2.41
CA GLY A 198 65.51 -9.82 -3.05
C GLY A 198 64.06 -9.56 -3.48
N GLU A 199 63.13 -10.49 -3.21
CA GLU A 199 61.71 -10.27 -3.51
C GLU A 199 61.11 -9.30 -2.48
N PHE A 200 60.57 -8.16 -2.93
CA PHE A 200 59.79 -7.30 -2.03
C PHE A 200 58.39 -7.91 -1.80
N ILE A 201 57.81 -7.64 -0.62
CA ILE A 201 56.47 -8.13 -0.27
C ILE A 201 55.64 -6.98 0.28
N ALA A 202 54.52 -6.68 -0.37
CA ALA A 202 53.57 -5.66 0.05
C ALA A 202 52.17 -6.26 0.22
N ASN A 203 51.54 -6.04 1.38
CA ASN A 203 50.18 -6.49 1.67
C ASN A 203 49.63 -5.75 2.90
N GLU A 204 48.38 -6.06 3.25
CA GLU A 204 47.80 -5.78 4.55
C GLU A 204 48.07 -6.93 5.52
N PHE A 205 48.45 -6.57 6.74
CA PHE A 205 48.88 -7.54 7.73
C PHE A 205 48.30 -7.21 9.10
N VAL A 206 47.92 -8.25 9.83
CA VAL A 206 47.69 -8.15 11.27
C VAL A 206 49.02 -8.29 12.01
N ARG A 207 49.30 -7.35 12.90
CA ARG A 207 50.43 -7.39 13.84
C ARG A 207 49.95 -7.14 15.26
N PHE A 208 50.80 -7.48 16.21
CA PHE A 208 50.52 -7.35 17.63
C PHE A 208 51.55 -6.42 18.26
N GLY A 209 51.05 -5.31 18.80
CA GLY A 209 51.80 -4.40 19.64
C GLY A 209 51.96 -4.93 21.07
N LYS A 210 52.62 -4.13 21.91
CA LYS A 210 52.84 -4.45 23.32
C LYS A 210 51.51 -4.71 24.02
N GLY A 211 51.48 -5.75 24.87
CA GLY A 211 50.25 -6.18 25.55
C GLY A 211 49.25 -6.95 24.68
N GLY A 212 49.63 -7.36 23.46
CA GLY A 212 48.76 -8.12 22.57
C GLY A 212 47.76 -7.26 21.80
N ARG A 213 47.94 -5.93 21.77
CA ARG A 213 47.08 -5.03 21.00
C ARG A 213 47.19 -5.34 19.51
N GLN A 214 46.09 -5.78 18.93
CA GLN A 214 46.01 -6.03 17.50
C GLN A 214 46.06 -4.71 16.72
N ILE A 215 46.87 -4.69 15.66
CA ILE A 215 47.06 -3.55 14.76
C ILE A 215 46.98 -4.07 13.34
N TRP A 216 46.18 -3.42 12.49
CA TRP A 216 46.20 -3.65 11.06
C TRP A 216 47.16 -2.66 10.42
N ILE A 217 48.08 -3.17 9.61
CA ILE A 217 49.02 -2.33 8.87
C ILE A 217 48.94 -2.64 7.39
N GLN A 218 49.00 -1.59 6.57
CA GLN A 218 49.41 -1.72 5.18
C GLN A 218 50.92 -1.56 5.14
N ALA A 219 51.66 -2.60 4.73
CA ALA A 219 53.11 -2.58 4.81
C ALA A 219 53.80 -3.17 3.58
N ALA A 220 54.95 -2.61 3.25
CA ALA A 220 55.86 -3.09 2.21
C ALA A 220 57.24 -3.39 2.82
N TYR A 221 57.72 -4.62 2.63
CA TYR A 221 59.03 -5.10 3.05
C TYR A 221 59.96 -5.10 1.84
N ASN A 222 61.03 -4.29 1.89
CA ASN A 222 61.88 -3.96 0.75
C ASN A 222 63.33 -4.39 1.04
N PRO A 223 63.82 -5.48 0.41
CA PRO A 223 65.22 -5.88 0.49
C PRO A 223 66.15 -4.80 -0.08
N ILE A 224 67.26 -4.54 0.61
CA ILE A 224 68.31 -3.60 0.19
C ILE A 224 69.55 -4.40 -0.17
N LEU A 225 70.04 -4.17 -1.39
CA LEU A 225 71.15 -4.88 -2.00
C LEU A 225 72.45 -4.10 -1.78
N ASP A 226 73.56 -4.82 -1.64
CA ASP A 226 74.91 -4.26 -1.66
C ASP A 226 75.45 -4.09 -3.09
N ALA A 227 76.71 -3.67 -3.23
CA ALA A 227 77.35 -3.43 -4.52
C ALA A 227 77.51 -4.71 -5.37
N ASP A 228 77.48 -5.89 -4.75
CA ASP A 228 77.58 -7.20 -5.41
C ASP A 228 76.19 -7.79 -5.70
N GLY A 229 75.12 -7.05 -5.40
CA GLY A 229 73.73 -7.47 -5.61
C GLY A 229 73.21 -8.44 -4.54
N LYS A 230 73.90 -8.58 -3.41
CA LYS A 230 73.44 -9.43 -2.30
C LYS A 230 72.60 -8.62 -1.31
N VAL A 231 71.48 -9.20 -0.86
CA VAL A 231 70.64 -8.58 0.17
C VAL A 231 71.39 -8.57 1.50
N TYR A 232 71.60 -7.38 2.07
CA TYR A 232 72.25 -7.24 3.39
C TYR A 232 71.30 -6.72 4.48
N LYS A 233 70.18 -6.09 4.10
CA LYS A 233 69.11 -5.69 5.03
C LYS A 233 67.73 -5.65 4.36
N VAL A 234 66.67 -5.60 5.16
CA VAL A 234 65.29 -5.42 4.69
C VAL A 234 64.69 -4.22 5.40
N VAL A 235 64.13 -3.27 4.65
CA VAL A 235 63.46 -2.08 5.19
C VAL A 235 61.96 -2.21 4.99
N LYS A 236 61.21 -2.13 6.08
CA LYS A 236 59.75 -2.15 6.06
C LYS A 236 59.22 -0.73 6.25
N PHE A 237 58.31 -0.35 5.36
CA PHE A 237 57.47 0.85 5.50
C PHE A 237 56.05 0.41 5.82
N ALA A 238 55.40 1.04 6.79
CA ALA A 238 54.05 0.69 7.21
C ALA A 238 53.19 1.91 7.56
N THR A 239 51.90 1.77 7.29
CA THR A 239 50.84 2.69 7.71
C THR A 239 49.84 1.92 8.56
N ASP A 240 49.48 2.46 9.72
CA ASP A 240 48.42 1.91 10.57
C ASP A 240 47.05 2.18 9.91
N VAL A 241 46.28 1.11 9.69
CA VAL A 241 44.94 1.13 9.10
C VAL A 241 43.91 0.49 10.04
N THR A 242 44.21 0.37 11.33
CA THR A 242 43.38 -0.30 12.34
C THR A 242 41.98 0.28 12.43
N GLU A 243 41.85 1.61 12.49
CA GLU A 243 40.54 2.27 12.58
C GLU A 243 39.68 2.01 11.34
N ARG A 244 40.29 2.01 10.15
CA ARG A 244 39.61 1.69 8.89
C ARG A 244 39.13 0.23 8.86
N MET A 245 39.98 -0.70 9.26
CA MET A 245 39.61 -2.12 9.31
C MET A 245 38.54 -2.41 10.38
N SER A 246 38.58 -1.71 11.51
CA SER A 246 37.53 -1.76 12.53
C SER A 246 36.18 -1.28 11.98
N ALA A 247 36.16 -0.15 11.27
CA ALA A 247 34.96 0.37 10.62
C ALA A 247 34.36 -0.64 9.62
N ILE A 248 35.19 -1.27 8.79
CA ILE A 248 34.76 -2.31 7.84
C ILE A 248 34.14 -3.51 8.59
N SER A 249 34.78 -3.97 9.68
CA SER A 249 34.29 -5.09 10.48
C SER A 249 32.95 -4.79 11.16
N LEU A 250 32.80 -3.58 11.72
CA LEU A 250 31.56 -3.13 12.35
C LEU A 250 30.43 -3.06 11.33
N LEU A 251 30.68 -2.47 10.16
CA LEU A 251 29.68 -2.41 9.09
C LEU A 251 29.32 -3.80 8.56
N GLY A 252 30.30 -4.69 8.39
CA GLY A 252 30.05 -6.08 7.99
C GLY A 252 29.18 -6.84 9.00
N THR A 253 29.34 -6.57 10.30
CA THR A 253 28.48 -7.14 11.35
C THR A 253 27.07 -6.56 11.27
N ALA A 254 26.94 -5.24 11.09
CA ALA A 254 25.65 -4.57 10.99
C ALA A 254 24.87 -4.99 9.73
N LEU A 255 25.55 -5.22 8.61
CA LEU A 255 24.96 -5.78 7.39
C LEU A 255 24.50 -7.24 7.57
N ARG A 256 25.22 -8.03 8.36
CA ARG A 256 24.78 -9.38 8.72
C ARG A 256 23.50 -9.33 9.55
N ASP A 257 23.45 -8.49 10.57
CA ASP A 257 22.24 -8.26 11.38
C ASP A 257 21.05 -7.83 10.50
N LEU A 258 21.27 -6.90 9.57
CA LEU A 258 20.26 -6.47 8.59
C LEU A 258 19.77 -7.64 7.72
N SER A 259 20.68 -8.50 7.25
CA SER A 259 20.32 -9.67 6.43
C SER A 259 19.48 -10.71 7.19
N GLU A 260 19.62 -10.75 8.51
CA GLU A 260 18.81 -11.58 9.41
C GLU A 260 17.48 -10.90 9.81
N GLY A 261 17.16 -9.74 9.21
CA GLY A 261 15.94 -8.98 9.46
C GLY A 261 16.00 -8.09 10.70
N ASN A 262 17.18 -7.90 11.31
CA ASN A 262 17.30 -7.06 12.49
C ASN A 262 17.46 -5.59 12.14
N LEU A 263 16.36 -4.83 12.20
CA LEU A 263 16.35 -3.40 11.89
C LEU A 263 16.52 -2.52 13.14
N THR A 264 16.88 -3.10 14.29
CA THR A 264 17.09 -2.35 15.54
C THR A 264 18.55 -1.95 15.76
N ARG A 265 19.45 -2.32 14.86
CA ARG A 265 20.90 -2.20 15.05
C ARG A 265 21.43 -1.02 14.24
N THR A 266 21.94 -0.02 14.94
CA THR A 266 22.69 1.10 14.38
C THR A 266 24.19 0.94 14.67
N VAL A 267 25.01 1.63 13.87
CA VAL A 267 26.44 1.76 14.12
C VAL A 267 26.69 3.10 14.81
N ASP A 268 26.89 3.04 16.13
CA ASP A 268 27.02 4.24 16.98
C ASP A 268 28.48 4.67 17.15
N THR A 269 29.44 3.76 16.91
CA THR A 269 30.87 4.06 16.97
C THR A 269 31.28 4.91 15.77
N ALA A 270 31.88 6.07 16.03
CA ALA A 270 32.40 6.96 14.99
C ALA A 270 33.49 6.26 14.16
N PHE A 271 33.49 6.50 12.86
CA PHE A 271 34.50 6.00 11.94
C PHE A 271 35.55 7.06 11.66
N VAL A 272 36.60 6.67 10.94
CA VAL A 272 37.57 7.63 10.39
C VAL A 272 36.86 8.63 9.47
N PRO A 273 37.35 9.88 9.34
CA PRO A 273 36.66 10.91 8.55
C PRO A 273 36.30 10.51 7.12
N SER A 274 37.14 9.69 6.47
CA SER A 274 36.89 9.19 5.10
C SER A 274 35.75 8.17 5.00
N MET A 275 35.25 7.64 6.12
CA MET A 275 34.20 6.62 6.19
C MET A 275 32.98 7.05 7.03
N GLU A 276 32.99 8.24 7.63
CA GLU A 276 31.90 8.68 8.52
C GLU A 276 30.56 8.81 7.77
N GLN A 277 30.59 9.26 6.50
CA GLN A 277 29.40 9.30 5.65
C GLN A 277 28.76 7.91 5.50
N LEU A 278 29.57 6.85 5.37
CA LEU A 278 29.07 5.49 5.21
C LEU A 278 28.31 5.00 6.46
N ARG A 279 28.76 5.41 7.65
CA ARG A 279 28.06 5.13 8.91
C ARG A 279 26.70 5.83 8.95
N HIS A 280 26.66 7.10 8.57
CA HIS A 280 25.42 7.89 8.52
C HIS A 280 24.43 7.34 7.50
N ASP A 281 24.88 7.03 6.28
CA ASP A 281 24.02 6.47 5.22
C ASP A 281 23.44 5.12 5.64
N PHE A 282 24.24 4.26 6.26
CA PHE A 282 23.78 2.98 6.79
C PHE A 282 22.70 3.15 7.87
N ASN A 283 22.93 4.02 8.85
CA ASN A 283 21.96 4.25 9.93
C ASN A 283 20.65 4.86 9.42
N THR A 284 20.75 5.81 8.47
CA THR A 284 19.56 6.39 7.81
C THR A 284 18.78 5.32 7.07
N ALA A 285 19.45 4.48 6.27
CA ALA A 285 18.80 3.41 5.52
C ALA A 285 18.07 2.40 6.41
N ILE A 286 18.66 2.00 7.54
CA ILE A 286 17.99 1.12 8.51
C ILE A 286 16.80 1.82 9.16
N GLY A 287 16.94 3.10 9.53
CA GLY A 287 15.85 3.90 10.09
C GLY A 287 14.64 3.99 9.14
N ASP A 288 14.89 4.33 7.88
CA ASP A 288 13.84 4.46 6.86
C ASP A 288 13.19 3.10 6.54
N LEU A 289 13.98 2.02 6.49
CA LEU A 289 13.46 0.68 6.29
C LEU A 289 12.61 0.23 7.49
N ALA A 290 13.05 0.48 8.72
CA ALA A 290 12.29 0.18 9.93
C ALA A 290 10.95 0.94 9.95
N GLN A 291 10.96 2.23 9.62
CA GLN A 291 9.77 3.05 9.54
C GLN A 291 8.81 2.57 8.45
N THR A 292 9.34 2.19 7.28
CA THR A 292 8.55 1.61 6.19
C THR A 292 7.86 0.32 6.61
N MET A 293 8.60 -0.61 7.23
CA MET A 293 8.04 -1.88 7.73
C MET A 293 6.97 -1.66 8.81
N LYS A 294 7.17 -0.66 9.68
CA LYS A 294 6.17 -0.26 10.67
C LYS A 294 4.87 0.21 10.01
N THR A 295 4.95 1.12 9.03
CA THR A 295 3.78 1.61 8.29
C THR A 295 3.05 0.49 7.54
N ILE A 296 3.78 -0.46 6.94
CA ILE A 296 3.17 -1.63 6.30
C ILE A 296 2.43 -2.48 7.34
N GLY A 297 2.98 -2.66 8.54
CA GLY A 297 2.34 -3.40 9.63
C GLY A 297 1.06 -2.74 10.16
N GLU A 298 1.07 -1.41 10.27
CA GLU A 298 -0.12 -0.61 10.62
C GLU A 298 -1.21 -0.76 9.54
N ASN A 299 -0.84 -0.65 8.26
CA ASN A 299 -1.76 -0.83 7.13
C ASN A 299 -2.33 -2.25 7.06
N ALA A 300 -1.51 -3.29 7.25
CA ALA A 300 -1.98 -4.67 7.31
C ALA A 300 -2.98 -4.89 8.45
N SER A 301 -2.71 -4.30 9.63
CA SER A 301 -3.64 -4.36 10.77
C SER A 301 -4.96 -3.66 10.48
N ALA A 302 -4.91 -2.50 9.81
CA ALA A 302 -6.10 -1.77 9.36
C ALA A 302 -6.91 -2.57 8.32
N ILE A 303 -6.26 -3.19 7.34
CA ILE A 303 -6.92 -4.06 6.34
C ILE A 303 -7.58 -5.26 7.03
N ALA A 304 -6.90 -5.90 7.98
CA ALA A 304 -7.47 -7.03 8.73
C ALA A 304 -8.69 -6.60 9.56
N ALA A 305 -8.66 -5.42 10.18
CA ALA A 305 -9.79 -4.87 10.91
C ALA A 305 -10.96 -4.54 9.98
N GLY A 306 -10.72 -3.81 8.88
CA GLY A 306 -11.75 -3.47 7.89
C GLY A 306 -12.36 -4.71 7.23
N SER A 307 -11.56 -5.75 6.98
CA SER A 307 -12.07 -7.02 6.44
C SER A 307 -13.06 -7.67 7.41
N ARG A 308 -12.74 -7.74 8.72
CA ARG A 308 -13.66 -8.28 9.73
C ARG A 308 -14.96 -7.48 9.82
N GLU A 309 -14.89 -6.16 9.69
CA GLU A 309 -16.06 -5.29 9.68
C GLU A 309 -16.94 -5.51 8.44
N ILE A 310 -16.34 -5.66 7.25
CA ILE A 310 -17.04 -6.04 6.02
C ILE A 310 -17.70 -7.40 6.18
N GLY A 311 -17.01 -8.39 6.78
CA GLY A 311 -17.58 -9.72 7.03
C GLY A 311 -18.82 -9.66 7.92
N ALA A 312 -18.74 -8.95 9.04
CA ALA A 312 -19.90 -8.76 9.93
C ALA A 312 -21.06 -8.00 9.27
N SER A 313 -20.74 -7.06 8.38
CA SER A 313 -21.74 -6.33 7.59
C SER A 313 -22.40 -7.22 6.56
N ALA A 314 -21.63 -8.10 5.90
CA ALA A 314 -22.15 -9.09 4.97
C ALA A 314 -23.08 -10.10 5.67
N ASP A 315 -22.72 -10.60 6.86
CA ASP A 315 -23.60 -11.46 7.67
C ASP A 315 -24.93 -10.78 8.02
N THR A 316 -24.88 -9.49 8.37
CA THR A 316 -26.08 -8.70 8.66
C THR A 316 -26.92 -8.50 7.39
N PHE A 317 -26.26 -8.28 6.25
CA PHE A 317 -26.94 -8.12 4.97
C PHE A 317 -27.56 -9.42 4.49
N SER A 318 -26.92 -10.58 4.70
CA SER A 318 -27.49 -11.92 4.45
C SER A 318 -28.84 -12.09 5.14
N LYS A 319 -28.88 -11.87 6.46
CA LYS A 319 -30.10 -12.01 7.27
C LYS A 319 -31.21 -11.08 6.79
N ARG A 320 -30.87 -9.88 6.35
CA ARG A 320 -31.85 -8.94 5.79
C ARG A 320 -32.36 -9.40 4.43
N THR A 321 -31.50 -9.95 3.58
CA THR A 321 -31.88 -10.51 2.28
C THR A 321 -32.78 -11.73 2.46
N GLU A 322 -32.50 -12.62 3.41
CA GLU A 322 -33.37 -13.75 3.77
C GLU A 322 -34.75 -13.27 4.26
N GLN A 323 -34.78 -12.30 5.18
CA GLN A 323 -36.05 -11.72 5.66
C GLN A 323 -36.84 -11.03 4.54
N GLN A 324 -36.14 -10.38 3.62
CA GLN A 324 -36.75 -9.73 2.46
C GLN A 324 -37.33 -10.76 1.49
N ALA A 325 -36.61 -11.86 1.23
CA ALA A 325 -37.11 -12.96 0.42
C ALA A 325 -38.41 -13.53 1.00
N ALA A 326 -38.45 -13.81 2.31
CA ALA A 326 -39.66 -14.28 2.99
C ALA A 326 -40.84 -13.30 2.85
N SER A 327 -40.57 -11.99 3.02
CA SER A 327 -41.60 -10.95 2.86
C SER A 327 -42.13 -10.87 1.42
N ILE A 328 -41.26 -11.09 0.43
CA ILE A 328 -41.62 -11.11 -1.00
C ILE A 328 -42.47 -12.34 -1.32
N GLU A 329 -42.13 -13.52 -0.79
CA GLU A 329 -42.93 -14.74 -0.95
C GLU A 329 -44.34 -14.57 -0.38
N GLU A 330 -44.47 -14.03 0.84
CA GLU A 330 -45.77 -13.73 1.45
C GLU A 330 -46.58 -12.72 0.64
N THR A 331 -45.92 -11.67 0.13
CA THR A 331 -46.56 -10.64 -0.69
C THR A 331 -47.03 -11.21 -2.03
N ALA A 332 -46.23 -12.08 -2.66
CA ALA A 332 -46.59 -12.73 -3.91
C ALA A 332 -47.81 -13.65 -3.73
N ALA A 333 -47.84 -14.44 -2.65
CA ALA A 333 -48.98 -15.29 -2.31
C ALA A 333 -50.26 -14.46 -2.08
N ALA A 334 -50.16 -13.38 -1.30
CA ALA A 334 -51.30 -12.48 -1.05
C ALA A 334 -51.80 -11.80 -2.33
N LEU A 335 -50.89 -11.41 -3.24
CA LEU A 335 -51.25 -10.84 -4.53
C LEU A 335 -51.97 -11.83 -5.44
N GLU A 336 -51.57 -13.10 -5.42
CA GLU A 336 -52.23 -14.16 -6.20
C GLU A 336 -53.67 -14.41 -5.69
N GLU A 337 -53.87 -14.41 -4.37
CA GLU A 337 -55.19 -14.50 -3.74
C GLU A 337 -56.08 -13.28 -4.09
N ILE A 338 -55.54 -12.07 -3.99
CA ILE A 338 -56.25 -10.83 -4.35
C ILE A 338 -56.59 -10.83 -5.84
N THR A 339 -55.66 -11.22 -6.71
CA THR A 339 -55.88 -11.31 -8.16
C THR A 339 -57.02 -12.27 -8.49
N THR A 340 -57.06 -13.42 -7.81
CA THR A 340 -58.15 -14.39 -7.94
C THR A 340 -59.48 -13.77 -7.50
N THR A 341 -59.50 -13.07 -6.37
CA THR A 341 -60.70 -12.44 -5.80
C THR A 341 -61.25 -11.30 -6.68
N VAL A 342 -60.37 -10.47 -7.25
CA VAL A 342 -60.75 -9.37 -8.16
C VAL A 342 -61.31 -9.93 -9.48
N ASN A 343 -60.71 -11.00 -10.01
CA ASN A 343 -61.23 -11.68 -11.20
C ASN A 343 -62.63 -12.29 -10.93
N ASP A 344 -62.83 -12.96 -9.79
CA ASP A 344 -64.14 -13.50 -9.44
C ASP A 344 -65.19 -12.38 -9.22
N SER A 345 -64.79 -11.27 -8.60
CA SER A 345 -65.65 -10.08 -8.42
C SER A 345 -66.06 -9.47 -9.76
N SER A 346 -65.13 -9.35 -10.72
CA SER A 346 -65.42 -8.86 -12.06
C SER A 346 -66.43 -9.75 -12.79
N ARG A 347 -66.24 -11.08 -12.72
CA ARG A 347 -67.16 -12.06 -13.32
C ARG A 347 -68.56 -12.00 -12.68
N ARG A 348 -68.64 -11.97 -11.35
CA ARG A 348 -69.93 -11.87 -10.64
C ARG A 348 -70.65 -10.56 -10.93
N ALA A 349 -69.92 -9.45 -11.03
CA ALA A 349 -70.51 -8.17 -11.39
C ALA A 349 -71.06 -8.20 -12.83
N ASP A 350 -70.35 -8.82 -13.78
CA ASP A 350 -70.85 -9.00 -15.15
C ASP A 350 -72.13 -9.86 -15.20
N GLU A 351 -72.16 -10.98 -14.46
CA GLU A 351 -73.34 -11.82 -14.31
C GLU A 351 -74.52 -11.07 -13.67
N ALA A 352 -74.27 -10.28 -12.63
CA ALA A 352 -75.26 -9.43 -11.97
C ALA A 352 -75.82 -8.38 -12.93
N GLY A 353 -74.98 -7.74 -13.73
CA GLY A 353 -75.40 -6.75 -14.72
C GLY A 353 -76.34 -7.36 -15.75
N ARG A 354 -76.02 -8.56 -16.22
CA ARG A 354 -76.91 -9.32 -17.13
C ARG A 354 -78.26 -9.65 -16.51
N LEU A 355 -78.29 -10.00 -15.22
CA LEU A 355 -79.53 -10.29 -14.49
C LEU A 355 -80.37 -9.04 -14.26
N VAL A 356 -79.72 -7.92 -13.93
CA VAL A 356 -80.35 -6.60 -13.75
C VAL A 356 -80.97 -6.13 -15.06
N ALA A 357 -80.26 -6.20 -16.18
CA ALA A 357 -80.77 -5.88 -17.50
C ALA A 357 -82.02 -6.71 -17.87
N LYS A 358 -82.00 -8.03 -17.59
CA LYS A 358 -83.16 -8.90 -17.81
C LYS A 358 -84.33 -8.54 -16.89
N THR A 359 -84.06 -8.18 -15.65
CA THR A 359 -85.08 -7.78 -14.66
C THR A 359 -85.74 -6.46 -15.06
N LYS A 360 -84.94 -5.48 -15.54
CA LYS A 360 -85.41 -4.20 -16.08
C LYS A 360 -86.38 -4.43 -17.23
N GLN A 361 -86.00 -5.25 -18.20
CA GLN A 361 -86.86 -5.62 -19.33
C GLN A 361 -88.18 -6.26 -18.87
N GLY A 362 -88.12 -7.15 -17.87
CA GLY A 362 -89.32 -7.79 -17.30
C GLY A 362 -90.26 -6.80 -16.60
N ALA A 363 -89.70 -5.84 -15.86
CA ALA A 363 -90.47 -4.78 -15.20
C ALA A 363 -91.10 -3.81 -16.20
N GLU A 364 -90.35 -3.39 -17.23
CA GLU A 364 -90.87 -2.55 -18.33
C GLU A 364 -92.03 -3.23 -19.06
N GLN A 365 -91.88 -4.54 -19.38
CA GLN A 365 -92.94 -5.32 -20.00
C GLN A 365 -94.17 -5.47 -19.10
N SER A 366 -93.97 -5.69 -17.80
CA SER A 366 -95.06 -5.76 -16.82
C SER A 366 -95.80 -4.41 -16.73
N GLY A 367 -95.07 -3.29 -16.80
CA GLY A 367 -95.65 -1.95 -16.88
C GLY A 367 -96.54 -1.76 -18.11
N VAL A 368 -96.16 -2.31 -19.28
CA VAL A 368 -97.02 -2.30 -20.48
C VAL A 368 -98.30 -3.10 -20.24
N VAL A 369 -98.21 -4.30 -19.64
CA VAL A 369 -99.38 -5.14 -19.35
C VAL A 369 -100.33 -4.43 -18.39
N VAL A 370 -99.82 -3.80 -17.34
CA VAL A 370 -100.61 -3.03 -16.38
C VAL A 370 -101.30 -1.84 -17.04
N ARG A 371 -100.59 -1.07 -17.89
CA ARG A 371 -101.20 0.02 -18.68
C ARG A 371 -102.35 -0.47 -19.57
N ASN A 372 -102.17 -1.62 -20.22
CA ASN A 372 -103.24 -2.24 -21.02
C ASN A 372 -104.43 -2.69 -20.15
N ALA A 373 -104.17 -3.22 -18.95
CA ALA A 373 -105.22 -3.61 -18.00
C ALA A 373 -106.01 -2.40 -17.48
N VAL A 374 -105.35 -1.28 -17.16
CA VAL A 374 -106.01 -0.01 -16.80
C VAL A 374 -106.91 0.46 -17.95
N ALA A 375 -106.40 0.43 -19.19
CA ALA A 375 -107.18 0.83 -20.36
C ALA A 375 -108.43 -0.06 -20.56
N ALA A 376 -108.29 -1.38 -20.43
CA ALA A 376 -109.41 -2.31 -20.52
C ALA A 376 -110.44 -2.10 -19.40
N MET A 377 -110.00 -1.88 -18.16
CA MET A 377 -110.89 -1.59 -17.04
C MET A 377 -111.61 -0.25 -17.20
N GLY A 378 -110.95 0.76 -17.79
CA GLY A 378 -111.60 2.02 -18.17
C GLY A 378 -112.70 1.84 -19.22
N GLN A 379 -112.50 0.94 -20.19
CA GLN A 379 -113.56 0.56 -21.15
C GLN A 379 -114.73 -0.15 -20.47
N ILE A 380 -114.47 -1.04 -19.49
CA ILE A 380 -115.51 -1.71 -18.71
C ILE A 380 -116.30 -0.70 -17.85
N GLU A 381 -115.61 0.27 -17.23
CA GLU A 381 -116.26 1.34 -16.46
C GLU A 381 -117.20 2.15 -17.37
N GLN A 382 -116.73 2.52 -18.56
CA GLN A 382 -117.52 3.25 -19.54
C GLN A 382 -118.74 2.44 -20.00
N SER A 383 -118.57 1.15 -20.32
CA SER A 383 -119.67 0.26 -20.70
C SER A 383 -120.70 0.10 -19.57
N SER A 384 -120.26 0.02 -18.32
CA SER A 384 -121.14 -0.06 -17.15
C SER A 384 -121.99 1.21 -16.99
N ARG A 385 -121.42 2.39 -17.27
CA ARG A 385 -122.17 3.67 -17.29
C ARG A 385 -123.21 3.70 -18.40
N GLU A 386 -122.88 3.22 -19.59
CA GLU A 386 -123.82 3.13 -20.71
C GLU A 386 -124.98 2.17 -20.39
N ILE A 387 -124.68 0.99 -19.81
CA ILE A 387 -125.72 0.06 -19.34
C ILE A 387 -126.61 0.74 -18.30
N ASN A 388 -126.05 1.44 -17.31
CA ASN A 388 -126.83 2.16 -16.30
C ASN A 388 -127.79 3.19 -16.91
N ASN A 389 -127.35 3.90 -17.97
CA ASN A 389 -128.21 4.83 -18.72
C ASN A 389 -129.35 4.09 -19.43
N ILE A 390 -129.06 2.96 -20.09
CA ILE A 390 -130.07 2.12 -20.76
C ILE A 390 -131.10 1.59 -19.76
N ILE A 391 -130.65 1.12 -18.59
CA ILE A 391 -131.56 0.67 -17.52
C ILE A 391 -132.43 1.82 -17.01
N GLY A 392 -131.92 3.04 -16.95
CA GLY A 392 -132.71 4.25 -16.70
C GLY A 392 -133.83 4.43 -17.72
N VAL A 393 -133.53 4.34 -19.01
CA VAL A 393 -134.54 4.41 -20.09
C VAL A 393 -135.56 3.27 -19.99
N ILE A 394 -135.13 2.05 -19.63
CA ILE A 394 -136.05 0.90 -19.45
C ILE A 394 -137.00 1.12 -18.26
N ASP A 395 -136.51 1.68 -17.15
CA ASP A 395 -137.35 2.04 -15.99
C ASP A 395 -138.37 3.13 -16.39
N ASP A 396 -137.96 4.12 -17.17
CA ASP A 396 -138.86 5.16 -17.72
C ASP A 396 -139.92 4.56 -18.68
N ILE A 397 -139.53 3.64 -19.57
CA ILE A 397 -140.47 2.94 -20.47
C ILE A 397 -141.45 2.09 -19.66
N ALA A 398 -140.98 1.37 -18.64
CA ALA A 398 -141.84 0.59 -17.76
C ALA A 398 -142.83 1.50 -17.02
N PHE A 399 -142.39 2.67 -16.54
CA PHE A 399 -143.26 3.66 -15.92
C PHE A 399 -144.32 4.21 -16.89
N GLN A 400 -143.92 4.59 -18.12
CA GLN A 400 -144.83 5.05 -19.16
C GLN A 400 -145.83 3.95 -19.57
N THR A 401 -145.38 2.70 -19.69
CA THR A 401 -146.23 1.54 -20.02
C THR A 401 -147.25 1.28 -18.91
N ASN A 402 -146.85 1.40 -17.65
CA ASN A 402 -147.75 1.29 -16.50
C ASN A 402 -148.82 2.41 -16.50
N LEU A 403 -148.47 3.63 -16.90
CA LEU A 403 -149.43 4.75 -17.07
C LEU A 403 -150.38 4.53 -18.25
N LEU A 404 -149.87 4.07 -19.40
CA LEU A 404 -150.67 3.71 -20.58
C LEU A 404 -151.66 2.59 -20.27
N ALA A 405 -151.21 1.55 -19.56
CA ALA A 405 -152.02 0.43 -19.13
C ALA A 405 -153.10 0.86 -18.11
N LEU A 406 -152.77 1.79 -17.21
CA LEU A 406 -153.75 2.40 -16.31
C LEU A 406 -154.82 3.16 -17.09
N ASN A 407 -154.42 4.00 -18.05
CA ASN A 407 -155.34 4.76 -18.90
C ASN A 407 -156.23 3.82 -19.74
N ALA A 408 -155.65 2.75 -20.31
CA ALA A 408 -156.39 1.73 -21.06
C ALA A 408 -157.37 0.95 -20.16
N GLY A 409 -156.97 0.64 -18.92
CA GLY A 409 -157.85 -0.02 -17.94
C GLY A 409 -159.03 0.84 -17.52
N VAL A 410 -158.82 2.17 -17.39
CA VAL A 410 -159.90 3.14 -17.14
C VAL A 410 -160.86 3.22 -18.32
N GLU A 411 -160.37 3.30 -19.55
CA GLU A 411 -161.23 3.37 -20.75
C GLU A 411 -161.97 2.05 -21.02
N ALA A 412 -161.35 0.91 -20.70
CA ALA A 412 -162.00 -0.41 -20.74
C ALA A 412 -163.14 -0.54 -19.71
N ALA A 413 -162.97 0.01 -18.50
CA ALA A 413 -164.05 0.10 -17.51
C ALA A 413 -165.19 1.00 -17.98
N ARG A 414 -164.87 2.05 -18.76
CA ARG A 414 -165.83 3.00 -19.34
C ARG A 414 -166.67 2.40 -20.48
N ALA A 415 -166.13 1.42 -21.22
CA ALA A 415 -166.80 0.71 -22.31
C ALA A 415 -167.74 -0.43 -21.83
N GLY A 416 -167.87 -0.67 -20.53
CA GLY A 416 -168.83 -1.65 -19.96
C GLY A 416 -168.59 -3.10 -20.39
N GLU A 417 -169.66 -3.85 -20.70
CA GLU A 417 -169.58 -5.27 -21.10
C GLU A 417 -168.68 -5.51 -22.33
N ALA A 418 -168.61 -4.57 -23.28
CA ALA A 418 -167.78 -4.69 -24.47
C ALA A 418 -166.27 -4.53 -24.19
N GLY A 419 -165.91 -3.92 -23.07
CA GLY A 419 -164.52 -3.63 -22.67
C GLY A 419 -163.86 -4.70 -21.78
N LYS A 420 -164.60 -5.74 -21.33
CA LYS A 420 -164.09 -6.74 -20.38
C LYS A 420 -162.80 -7.44 -20.84
N GLY A 421 -162.70 -7.83 -22.12
CA GLY A 421 -161.48 -8.42 -22.67
C GLY A 421 -160.30 -7.43 -22.69
N PHE A 422 -160.58 -6.16 -22.96
CA PHE A 422 -159.59 -5.09 -22.98
C PHE A 422 -159.08 -4.74 -21.57
N ALA A 423 -159.95 -4.79 -20.55
CA ALA A 423 -159.59 -4.55 -19.15
C ALA A 423 -158.62 -5.61 -18.61
N VAL A 424 -158.81 -6.88 -18.98
CA VAL A 424 -157.89 -7.98 -18.61
C VAL A 424 -156.52 -7.76 -19.25
N VAL A 425 -156.47 -7.41 -20.53
CA VAL A 425 -155.21 -7.11 -21.22
C VAL A 425 -154.51 -5.89 -20.60
N ALA A 426 -155.26 -4.84 -20.27
CA ALA A 426 -154.70 -3.66 -19.62
C ALA A 426 -154.12 -3.96 -18.23
N GLN A 427 -154.77 -4.82 -17.44
CA GLN A 427 -154.24 -5.25 -16.14
C GLN A 427 -152.98 -6.12 -16.31
N GLU A 428 -152.95 -7.03 -17.27
CA GLU A 428 -151.77 -7.87 -17.57
C GLU A 428 -150.58 -7.02 -18.03
N VAL A 429 -150.81 -6.02 -18.89
CA VAL A 429 -149.77 -5.07 -19.34
C VAL A 429 -149.27 -4.22 -18.17
N ARG A 430 -150.15 -3.84 -17.25
CA ARG A 430 -149.77 -3.08 -16.04
C ARG A 430 -148.89 -3.91 -15.10
N GLU A 431 -149.27 -5.16 -14.85
CA GLU A 431 -148.50 -6.07 -14.01
C GLU A 431 -147.14 -6.40 -14.64
N LEU A 432 -147.09 -6.59 -15.97
CA LEU A 432 -145.84 -6.72 -16.72
C LEU A 432 -144.96 -5.48 -16.59
N ALA A 433 -145.53 -4.28 -16.70
CA ALA A 433 -144.80 -3.02 -16.55
C ALA A 433 -144.23 -2.84 -15.13
N GLN A 434 -144.97 -3.20 -14.08
CA GLN A 434 -144.47 -3.20 -12.70
C GLN A 434 -143.35 -4.22 -12.48
N ARG A 435 -143.46 -5.43 -13.06
CA ARG A 435 -142.39 -6.44 -13.04
C ARG A 435 -141.14 -5.95 -13.77
N SER A 436 -141.29 -5.29 -14.92
CA SER A 436 -140.19 -4.70 -15.67
C SER A 436 -139.49 -3.57 -14.90
N ALA A 437 -140.24 -2.67 -14.25
CA ALA A 437 -139.66 -1.61 -13.41
C ALA A 437 -138.90 -2.17 -12.20
N LYS A 438 -139.45 -3.22 -11.56
CA LYS A 438 -138.76 -3.90 -10.44
C LYS A 438 -137.46 -4.56 -10.92
N ALA A 439 -137.49 -5.28 -12.03
CA ALA A 439 -136.30 -5.90 -12.62
C ALA A 439 -135.26 -4.85 -13.04
N ALA A 440 -135.69 -3.73 -13.64
CA ALA A 440 -134.81 -2.62 -14.00
C ALA A 440 -134.11 -2.03 -12.75
N LYS A 441 -134.82 -1.84 -11.64
CA LYS A 441 -134.22 -1.37 -10.37
C LYS A 441 -133.21 -2.36 -9.78
N GLU A 442 -133.51 -3.66 -9.83
CA GLU A 442 -132.58 -4.71 -9.37
C GLU A 442 -131.30 -4.75 -10.23
N ILE A 443 -131.44 -4.68 -11.57
CA ILE A 443 -130.29 -4.58 -12.49
C ILE A 443 -129.50 -3.29 -12.23
N LYS A 444 -130.18 -2.16 -12.02
CA LYS A 444 -129.54 -0.87 -11.71
C LYS A 444 -128.67 -0.96 -10.46
N ALA A 445 -129.15 -1.62 -9.40
CA ALA A 445 -128.38 -1.85 -8.19
C ALA A 445 -127.14 -2.70 -8.47
N LEU A 446 -127.27 -3.82 -9.20
CA LEU A 446 -126.15 -4.68 -9.58
C LEU A 446 -125.10 -3.97 -10.45
N ILE A 447 -125.53 -3.11 -11.38
CA ILE A 447 -124.64 -2.32 -12.24
C ILE A 447 -123.90 -1.23 -11.46
N ASN A 448 -124.57 -0.60 -10.49
CA ASN A 448 -123.90 0.35 -9.58
C ASN A 448 -122.82 -0.35 -8.75
N THR A 449 -123.14 -1.51 -8.15
CA THR A 449 -122.14 -2.32 -7.43
C THR A 449 -120.99 -2.75 -8.35
N SER A 450 -121.28 -3.18 -9.57
CA SER A 450 -120.25 -3.55 -10.55
C SER A 450 -119.37 -2.37 -10.93
N SER A 451 -119.96 -1.17 -11.09
CA SER A 451 -119.21 0.05 -11.38
C SER A 451 -118.27 0.44 -10.23
N GLU A 452 -118.70 0.27 -8.98
CA GLU A 452 -117.87 0.50 -7.79
C GLU A 452 -116.71 -0.50 -7.70
N LEU A 453 -116.97 -1.79 -7.96
CA LEU A 453 -115.93 -2.83 -8.01
C LEU A 453 -114.91 -2.56 -9.13
N VAL A 454 -115.34 -2.15 -10.31
CA VAL A 454 -114.44 -1.79 -11.43
C VAL A 454 -113.61 -0.56 -11.05
N ARG A 455 -114.21 0.48 -10.46
CA ARG A 455 -113.48 1.68 -10.02
C ARG A 455 -112.40 1.35 -8.98
N ASN A 456 -112.72 0.50 -8.01
CA ASN A 456 -111.74 0.02 -7.04
C ASN A 456 -110.63 -0.81 -7.70
N GLY A 457 -110.99 -1.66 -8.67
CA GLY A 457 -110.05 -2.42 -9.49
C GLY A 457 -109.08 -1.53 -10.28
N VAL A 458 -109.58 -0.47 -10.93
CA VAL A 458 -108.77 0.53 -11.63
C VAL A 458 -107.77 1.19 -10.66
N GLY A 459 -108.21 1.54 -9.44
CA GLY A 459 -107.34 2.11 -8.42
C GLY A 459 -106.18 1.18 -8.02
N LEU A 460 -106.47 -0.09 -7.74
CA LEU A 460 -105.46 -1.08 -7.37
C LEU A 460 -104.47 -1.38 -8.51
N VAL A 461 -104.96 -1.48 -9.74
CA VAL A 461 -104.10 -1.69 -10.93
C VAL A 461 -103.25 -0.44 -11.20
N GLY A 462 -103.78 0.77 -10.98
CA GLY A 462 -103.02 2.02 -11.06
C GLY A 462 -101.89 2.09 -10.03
N GLN A 463 -102.16 1.74 -8.76
CA GLN A 463 -101.12 1.64 -7.71
C GLN A 463 -100.05 0.61 -8.07
N THR A 464 -100.44 -0.51 -8.68
CA THR A 464 -99.50 -1.53 -9.18
C THR A 464 -98.62 -0.96 -10.29
N GLY A 465 -99.17 -0.13 -11.18
CA GLY A 465 -98.42 0.55 -12.23
C GLY A 465 -97.36 1.51 -11.67
N GLN A 466 -97.74 2.31 -10.67
CA GLN A 466 -96.83 3.24 -10.00
C GLN A 466 -95.69 2.50 -9.27
N ALA A 467 -95.99 1.40 -8.58
CA ALA A 467 -94.97 0.56 -7.95
C ALA A 467 -93.99 -0.05 -8.97
N LEU A 468 -94.47 -0.43 -10.17
CA LEU A 468 -93.60 -0.92 -11.23
C LEU A 468 -92.70 0.18 -11.81
N GLU A 469 -93.19 1.42 -11.93
CA GLU A 469 -92.37 2.56 -12.35
C GLU A 469 -91.23 2.83 -11.35
N GLU A 470 -91.51 2.77 -10.05
CA GLU A 470 -90.49 2.87 -9.00
C GLU A 470 -89.46 1.73 -9.09
N ILE A 471 -89.91 0.49 -9.33
CA ILE A 471 -89.00 -0.66 -9.53
C ILE A 471 -88.09 -0.44 -10.75
N VAL A 472 -88.63 0.04 -11.89
CA VAL A 472 -87.82 0.31 -13.09
C VAL A 472 -86.74 1.37 -12.80
N ALA A 473 -87.08 2.42 -12.06
CA ALA A 473 -86.13 3.44 -11.65
C ALA A 473 -85.02 2.85 -10.75
N GLN A 474 -85.39 2.11 -9.70
CA GLN A 474 -84.44 1.47 -8.79
C GLN A 474 -83.54 0.45 -9.48
N VAL A 475 -84.08 -0.35 -10.40
CA VAL A 475 -83.30 -1.30 -11.19
C VAL A 475 -82.32 -0.56 -12.11
N GLY A 476 -82.68 0.62 -12.62
CA GLY A 476 -81.78 1.49 -13.35
C GLY A 476 -80.60 1.99 -12.50
N ASP A 477 -80.85 2.38 -11.25
CA ASP A 477 -79.77 2.77 -10.32
C ASP A 477 -78.86 1.57 -9.98
N ILE A 478 -79.41 0.37 -9.84
CA ILE A 478 -78.63 -0.86 -9.62
C ILE A 478 -77.73 -1.14 -10.83
N ASP A 479 -78.26 -1.01 -12.05
CA ASP A 479 -77.51 -1.22 -13.31
C ASP A 479 -76.27 -0.31 -13.38
N GLY A 480 -76.44 0.98 -13.10
CA GLY A 480 -75.33 1.95 -13.07
C GLY A 480 -74.26 1.62 -12.02
N ASN A 481 -74.68 1.16 -10.83
CA ASN A 481 -73.73 0.73 -9.79
C ASN A 481 -72.96 -0.53 -10.20
N VAL A 482 -73.62 -1.49 -10.85
CA VAL A 482 -72.96 -2.71 -11.33
C VAL A 482 -71.94 -2.40 -12.43
N GLU A 483 -72.27 -1.53 -13.38
CA GLU A 483 -71.32 -1.07 -14.39
C GLU A 483 -70.09 -0.39 -13.77
N ALA A 484 -70.28 0.42 -12.72
CA ALA A 484 -69.18 1.03 -11.99
C ALA A 484 -68.28 -0.01 -11.31
N ILE A 485 -68.85 -1.06 -10.71
CA ILE A 485 -68.09 -2.17 -10.10
C ILE A 485 -67.30 -2.94 -11.15
N VAL A 486 -67.90 -3.25 -12.31
CA VAL A 486 -67.19 -3.94 -13.41
C VAL A 486 -66.00 -3.13 -13.88
N ARG A 487 -66.17 -1.81 -14.05
CA ARG A 487 -65.09 -0.91 -14.46
C ARG A 487 -63.97 -0.85 -13.43
N ALA A 488 -64.31 -0.63 -12.16
CA ALA A 488 -63.35 -0.60 -11.06
C ALA A 488 -62.58 -1.92 -10.91
N SER A 489 -63.26 -3.07 -11.07
CA SER A 489 -62.62 -4.38 -11.00
C SER A 489 -61.61 -4.61 -12.15
N LYS A 490 -61.93 -4.14 -13.37
CA LYS A 490 -61.00 -4.19 -14.51
C LYS A 490 -59.78 -3.30 -14.28
N GLU A 491 -59.97 -2.10 -13.75
CA GLU A 491 -58.86 -1.19 -13.40
C GLU A 491 -57.97 -1.79 -12.29
N GLN A 492 -58.56 -2.38 -11.26
CA GLN A 492 -57.82 -3.10 -10.21
C GLN A 492 -57.01 -4.27 -10.77
N ALA A 493 -57.57 -5.05 -11.70
CA ALA A 493 -56.84 -6.15 -12.34
C ALA A 493 -55.60 -5.67 -13.12
N VAL A 494 -55.69 -4.51 -13.78
CA VAL A 494 -54.52 -3.87 -14.43
C VAL A 494 -53.50 -3.44 -13.38
N GLY A 495 -53.92 -2.77 -12.31
CA GLY A 495 -53.02 -2.35 -11.22
C GLY A 495 -52.32 -3.52 -10.53
N LEU A 496 -53.03 -4.63 -10.29
CA LEU A 496 -52.44 -5.84 -9.70
C LEU A 496 -51.39 -6.49 -10.62
N LYS A 497 -51.58 -6.41 -11.95
CA LYS A 497 -50.59 -6.89 -12.91
C LYS A 497 -49.28 -6.09 -12.82
N GLU A 498 -49.37 -4.77 -12.67
CA GLU A 498 -48.20 -3.90 -12.49
C GLU A 498 -47.50 -4.18 -11.14
N ILE A 499 -48.26 -4.36 -10.06
CA ILE A 499 -47.71 -4.72 -8.76
C ILE A 499 -47.00 -6.08 -8.82
N ASN A 500 -47.59 -7.09 -9.48
CA ASN A 500 -46.95 -8.39 -9.65
C ASN A 500 -45.62 -8.27 -10.42
N GLN A 501 -45.55 -7.42 -11.46
CA GLN A 501 -44.29 -7.15 -12.16
C GLN A 501 -43.24 -6.48 -11.26
N ALA A 502 -43.65 -5.55 -10.39
CA ALA A 502 -42.77 -4.93 -9.41
C ALA A 502 -42.24 -5.95 -8.39
N VAL A 503 -43.09 -6.86 -7.90
CA VAL A 503 -42.69 -7.93 -6.98
C VAL A 503 -41.66 -8.88 -7.63
N ASN A 504 -41.87 -9.29 -8.88
CA ASN A 504 -40.89 -10.09 -9.62
C ASN A 504 -39.53 -9.36 -9.78
N THR A 505 -39.55 -8.04 -9.95
CA THR A 505 -38.32 -7.25 -10.02
C THR A 505 -37.61 -7.19 -8.65
N MET A 506 -38.37 -7.07 -7.56
CA MET A 506 -37.83 -7.11 -6.20
C MET A 506 -37.25 -8.49 -5.86
N ASP A 507 -37.86 -9.57 -6.33
CA ASP A 507 -37.33 -10.94 -6.17
C ASP A 507 -35.97 -11.08 -6.86
N GLN A 508 -35.86 -10.66 -8.13
CA GLN A 508 -34.59 -10.66 -8.85
C GLN A 508 -33.50 -9.84 -8.16
N ALA A 509 -33.85 -8.65 -7.65
CA ALA A 509 -32.90 -7.83 -6.89
C ALA A 509 -32.48 -8.50 -5.57
N THR A 510 -33.40 -9.23 -4.92
CA THR A 510 -33.12 -9.97 -3.69
C THR A 510 -32.15 -11.13 -3.96
N GLN A 511 -32.32 -11.85 -5.06
CA GLN A 511 -31.36 -12.88 -5.49
C GLN A 511 -29.98 -12.30 -5.83
N GLN A 512 -29.92 -11.15 -6.50
CA GLN A 512 -28.65 -10.46 -6.74
C GLN A 512 -27.96 -10.01 -5.44
N ASN A 513 -28.74 -9.52 -4.47
CA ASN A 513 -28.20 -9.17 -3.15
C ASN A 513 -27.61 -10.40 -2.45
N ALA A 514 -28.25 -11.58 -2.56
CA ALA A 514 -27.71 -12.81 -2.00
C ALA A 514 -26.35 -13.18 -2.62
N ALA A 515 -26.24 -13.13 -3.96
CA ALA A 515 -24.97 -13.36 -4.65
C ALA A 515 -23.89 -12.33 -4.24
N MET A 516 -24.25 -11.06 -4.09
CA MET A 516 -23.33 -10.01 -3.62
C MET A 516 -22.85 -10.24 -2.19
N VAL A 517 -23.70 -10.77 -1.31
CA VAL A 517 -23.34 -11.13 0.06
C VAL A 517 -22.28 -12.23 0.06
N GLU A 518 -22.45 -13.27 -0.76
CA GLU A 518 -21.46 -14.35 -0.90
C GLU A 518 -20.12 -13.83 -1.41
N GLU A 519 -20.14 -13.00 -2.46
CA GLU A 519 -18.93 -12.40 -3.04
C GLU A 519 -18.21 -11.49 -2.03
N SER A 520 -18.95 -10.64 -1.32
CA SER A 520 -18.40 -9.74 -0.30
C SER A 520 -17.77 -10.50 0.87
N THR A 521 -18.41 -11.61 1.28
CA THR A 521 -17.90 -12.49 2.33
C THR A 521 -16.60 -13.17 1.90
N ALA A 522 -16.55 -13.70 0.68
CA ALA A 522 -15.35 -14.32 0.13
C ALA A 522 -14.19 -13.31 -0.04
N ALA A 523 -14.49 -12.10 -0.50
CA ALA A 523 -13.51 -11.01 -0.64
C ALA A 523 -12.95 -10.58 0.73
N SER A 524 -13.82 -10.42 1.74
CA SER A 524 -13.42 -10.12 3.11
C SER A 524 -12.47 -11.18 3.68
N HIS A 525 -12.80 -12.47 3.57
CA HIS A 525 -11.93 -13.55 4.02
C HIS A 525 -10.58 -13.56 3.30
N SER A 526 -10.59 -13.29 1.99
CA SER A 526 -9.36 -13.22 1.19
C SER A 526 -8.45 -12.07 1.63
N LEU A 527 -9.01 -10.88 1.85
CA LEU A 527 -8.27 -9.71 2.35
C LEU A 527 -7.71 -9.95 3.76
N ALA A 528 -8.51 -10.56 4.65
CA ALA A 528 -8.05 -10.92 6.00
C ALA A 528 -6.86 -11.89 5.96
N ARG A 529 -6.90 -12.89 5.06
CA ARG A 529 -5.81 -13.84 4.87
C ARG A 529 -4.54 -13.19 4.30
N GLU A 530 -4.69 -12.26 3.36
CA GLU A 530 -3.57 -11.52 2.79
C GLU A 530 -2.91 -10.61 3.83
N ALA A 531 -3.72 -9.93 4.64
CA ALA A 531 -3.24 -9.12 5.76
C ALA A 531 -2.48 -9.95 6.80
N GLU A 532 -2.95 -11.15 7.15
CA GLU A 532 -2.23 -12.04 8.06
C GLU A 532 -0.93 -12.56 7.43
N THR A 533 -0.93 -12.86 6.12
CA THR A 533 0.28 -13.25 5.39
C THR A 533 1.34 -12.14 5.44
N LEU A 534 0.93 -10.88 5.22
CA LEU A 534 1.81 -9.72 5.38
C LEU A 534 2.33 -9.61 6.81
N ARG A 535 1.49 -9.83 7.83
CA ARG A 535 1.89 -9.79 9.24
C ARG A 535 2.94 -10.86 9.57
N VAL A 536 2.78 -12.07 9.05
CA VAL A 536 3.75 -13.16 9.20
C VAL A 536 5.08 -12.84 8.50
N LEU A 537 5.04 -12.24 7.31
CA LEU A 537 6.25 -11.80 6.61
C LEU A 537 6.97 -10.68 7.38
N LEU A 538 6.22 -9.71 7.90
CA LEU A 538 6.76 -8.62 8.73
C LEU A 538 7.36 -9.13 10.05
N ALA A 539 6.82 -10.21 10.63
CA ALA A 539 7.35 -10.80 11.85
C ALA A 539 8.78 -11.37 11.70
N LYS A 540 9.27 -11.54 10.46
CA LYS A 540 10.68 -11.86 10.19
C LYS A 540 11.61 -10.69 10.51
N PHE A 541 11.10 -9.47 10.51
CA PHE A 541 11.85 -8.26 10.81
C PHE A 541 11.69 -7.86 12.28
N ARG A 542 12.79 -7.49 12.93
CA ARG A 542 12.79 -6.94 14.29
C ARG A 542 12.81 -5.43 14.21
N LEU A 543 11.75 -4.79 14.69
CA LEU A 543 11.58 -3.34 14.63
C LEU A 543 11.88 -2.66 15.98
N PRO A 544 12.44 -1.44 15.98
CA PRO A 544 12.63 -0.67 17.20
C PRO A 544 11.31 -0.44 17.93
N GLY A 545 11.27 -0.68 19.25
CA GLY A 545 10.08 -0.45 20.06
C GLY A 545 8.98 -1.52 19.98
N GLN A 546 9.14 -2.55 19.13
CA GLN A 546 8.36 -3.77 19.31
C GLN A 546 8.93 -4.54 20.51
N VAL A 547 8.25 -4.47 21.63
CA VAL A 547 8.40 -5.48 22.68
C VAL A 547 8.08 -6.80 21.98
N GLN A 548 9.07 -7.69 21.83
CA GLN A 548 8.78 -9.08 21.50
C GLN A 548 7.84 -9.57 22.59
N ALA A 549 6.54 -9.54 22.31
CA ALA A 549 5.60 -10.39 23.00
C ALA A 549 6.07 -11.79 22.64
N VAL A 550 6.93 -12.35 23.49
CA VAL A 550 7.23 -13.76 23.50
C VAL A 550 5.86 -14.41 23.47
N SER A 551 5.54 -15.03 22.34
CA SER A 551 4.31 -15.77 22.13
C SER A 551 4.33 -16.86 23.19
N ARG A 552 3.74 -16.57 24.34
CA ARG A 552 3.41 -17.57 25.34
C ARG A 552 2.49 -18.51 24.57
N PRO A 553 2.84 -19.80 24.40
CA PRO A 553 1.96 -20.72 23.70
C PRO A 553 0.61 -20.62 24.41
N GLU A 554 -0.43 -20.35 23.63
CA GLU A 554 -1.80 -20.30 24.12
C GLU A 554 -1.99 -21.44 25.11
N ALA A 555 -2.26 -21.08 26.36
CA ALA A 555 -2.75 -22.05 27.32
C ALA A 555 -3.97 -22.66 26.64
N ARG A 556 -3.85 -23.93 26.21
CA ARG A 556 -4.96 -24.78 25.81
C ARG A 556 -6.12 -24.41 26.74
N GLN A 557 -7.19 -23.88 26.16
CA GLN A 557 -8.42 -23.65 26.88
C GLN A 557 -8.78 -24.95 27.58
N THR A 558 -8.51 -25.02 28.87
CA THR A 558 -9.03 -26.07 29.73
C THR A 558 -10.53 -25.94 29.64
N GLY A 559 -11.17 -26.95 29.07
CA GLY A 559 -12.60 -27.00 28.86
C GLY A 559 -13.35 -26.49 30.09
N SER A 560 -14.33 -25.62 29.85
CA SER A 560 -15.18 -25.04 30.87
C SER A 560 -15.65 -26.11 31.87
N PRO A 561 -15.53 -25.88 33.19
CA PRO A 561 -16.07 -26.77 34.23
C PRO A 561 -17.57 -27.05 34.07
N ALA A 562 -18.29 -26.24 33.28
CA ALA A 562 -19.71 -26.42 32.99
C ALA A 562 -20.01 -27.69 32.16
N LEU A 563 -19.10 -28.11 31.28
CA LEU A 563 -19.31 -29.34 30.47
C LEU A 563 -19.11 -30.62 31.29
N HIS A 564 -18.33 -30.56 32.38
CA HIS A 564 -18.14 -31.70 33.27
C HIS A 564 -19.33 -31.94 34.22
N LEU A 565 -20.16 -30.92 34.48
CA LEU A 565 -21.37 -31.04 35.28
C LEU A 565 -22.51 -31.69 34.49
N VAL A 566 -22.68 -31.32 33.21
CA VAL A 566 -23.72 -31.87 32.32
C VAL A 566 -23.48 -33.36 32.05
N ALA A 567 -22.23 -33.78 31.86
CA ALA A 567 -21.88 -35.19 31.68
C ALA A 567 -22.10 -36.06 32.93
N ARG A 568 -22.06 -35.47 34.14
CA ARG A 568 -22.37 -36.19 35.39
C ARG A 568 -23.86 -36.32 35.65
N VAL A 569 -24.67 -35.34 35.24
CA VAL A 569 -26.13 -35.40 35.37
C VAL A 569 -26.75 -36.36 34.35
N ALA A 570 -26.24 -36.39 33.11
CA ALA A 570 -26.67 -37.33 32.07
C ALA A 570 -26.38 -38.81 32.41
N LYS A 571 -25.39 -39.07 33.28
CA LYS A 571 -25.05 -40.42 33.74
C LYS A 571 -25.80 -40.84 35.01
N ALA A 572 -26.47 -39.90 35.70
CA ALA A 572 -27.24 -40.15 36.93
C ALA A 572 -28.73 -40.38 36.67
N HIS A 573 -29.27 -39.88 35.55
CA HIS A 573 -30.62 -40.20 35.09
C HIS A 573 -30.57 -41.15 33.91
N GLY A 574 -30.55 -42.45 34.20
CA GLY A 574 -30.72 -43.47 33.17
C GLY A 574 -32.09 -43.36 32.52
N ALA A 575 -32.13 -43.00 31.23
CA ALA A 575 -33.27 -43.26 30.36
C ALA A 575 -32.85 -43.24 28.88
N ALA A 576 -33.09 -44.39 28.24
CA ALA A 576 -33.39 -44.62 26.83
C ALA A 576 -32.47 -44.03 25.75
N ALA A 577 -31.74 -44.94 25.11
CA ALA A 577 -31.23 -44.78 23.75
C ALA A 577 -32.37 -44.38 22.79
N ALA A 578 -32.23 -43.22 22.17
CA ALA A 578 -32.94 -42.88 20.95
C ALA A 578 -31.91 -42.75 19.83
N ASN A 579 -32.13 -43.59 18.82
CA ASN A 579 -31.36 -43.77 17.61
C ASN A 579 -31.40 -42.48 16.76
N THR A 580 -30.26 -41.84 16.52
CA THR A 580 -30.14 -40.78 15.49
C THR A 580 -29.29 -41.29 14.34
N GLN A 581 -30.00 -41.80 13.33
CA GLN A 581 -29.48 -41.98 11.98
C GLN A 581 -29.20 -40.62 11.33
N SER A 582 -28.22 -40.65 10.43
CA SER A 582 -27.67 -39.58 9.60
C SER A 582 -28.70 -38.77 8.82
N TRP A 583 -28.48 -37.46 8.70
CA TRP A 583 -28.82 -36.67 7.52
C TRP A 583 -27.77 -35.57 7.36
N GLU A 584 -26.69 -35.88 6.65
CA GLU A 584 -25.88 -34.90 5.92
C GLU A 584 -26.39 -34.91 4.49
N GLU A 585 -27.25 -33.95 4.15
CA GLU A 585 -27.47 -33.37 2.82
C GLU A 585 -28.63 -32.38 2.96
N PHE A 586 -28.30 -31.13 3.27
CA PHE A 586 -28.85 -29.92 2.64
C PHE A 586 -27.99 -28.72 3.00
#